data_AF-A0A7Y4VDL8-F1
#
_entry.id   AF-A0A7Y4VDL8-F1
#
_cell.length_a   1.000
_cell.length_b   1.000
_cell.length_c   1.000
_cell.angle_alpha   90.00
_cell.angle_beta   90.00
_cell.angle_gamma   90.00
#
_symmetry.space_group_name_H-M   'P 1'
#
loop_
_entity.id
_entity.type
_entity.pdbx_description
1 polymer ?
#
loop_
_entity_poly.entity_id
_entity_poly.type
_entity_poly.pdbx_seq_one_letter_code
_entity_poly.pdbx_strand_id
1 'polypeptide(L)'
;MIASFRRNMARSPEYARFAPLFIFVIITFVGGLMGGDWKFWGYMLKVVVGAWLVWEMRTFVPEMRWAVSWEAVVVGVGIFVVWVGLDPHYPKISLLFKDTPESIWNPFARFGETSALAWVLIVVRIFGMTIIVPPLEEVFY
;
A
#
# COMPACT_ATOMS: atom_id res chain seq x y z
N MET A 1 -0.54 -6.08 -24.37
CA MET A 1 -1.24 -5.98 -23.07
C MET A 1 -1.36 -4.53 -22.59
N ILE A 2 -0.27 -3.80 -22.39
CA ILE A 2 -0.27 -2.38 -21.94
C ILE A 2 -1.09 -1.45 -22.85
N ALA A 3 -0.95 -1.57 -24.17
CA ALA A 3 -1.73 -0.75 -25.11
C ALA A 3 -3.25 -0.99 -25.02
N SER A 4 -3.68 -2.22 -24.69
CA SER A 4 -5.08 -2.55 -24.45
C SER A 4 -5.56 -1.95 -23.12
N PHE A 5 -4.73 -2.05 -22.07
CA PHE A 5 -5.01 -1.48 -20.76
C PHE A 5 -5.21 0.04 -20.83
N ARG A 6 -4.27 0.77 -21.45
CA ARG A 6 -4.41 2.22 -21.70
C ARG A 6 -5.65 2.57 -22.52
N ARG A 7 -5.95 1.77 -23.55
CA ARG A 7 -7.14 1.97 -24.38
C ARG A 7 -8.44 1.82 -23.57
N ASN A 8 -8.50 0.87 -22.65
CA ASN A 8 -9.66 0.67 -21.79
C ASN A 8 -9.80 1.82 -20.78
N MET A 9 -8.69 2.30 -20.21
CA MET A 9 -8.69 3.49 -19.33
C MET A 9 -9.13 4.76 -20.08
N ALA A 10 -8.74 4.92 -21.35
CA ALA A 10 -9.19 6.03 -22.18
C ALA A 10 -10.69 5.96 -22.54
N ARG A 11 -11.29 4.77 -22.50
CA ARG A 11 -12.70 4.55 -22.86
C ARG A 11 -13.67 4.74 -21.70
N SER A 12 -13.22 4.50 -20.47
CA SER A 12 -14.06 4.57 -19.26
C SER A 12 -13.25 5.16 -18.10
N PRO A 13 -13.67 6.31 -17.57
CA PRO A 13 -13.11 6.88 -16.33
C PRO A 13 -13.23 5.91 -15.14
N GLU A 14 -14.32 5.15 -15.06
CA GLU A 14 -14.55 4.16 -14.00
C GLU A 14 -13.51 3.04 -14.07
N TYR A 15 -13.22 2.55 -15.28
CA TYR A 15 -12.19 1.55 -15.49
C TYR A 15 -10.80 2.08 -15.10
N ALA A 16 -10.50 3.35 -15.43
CA ALA A 16 -9.24 4.00 -15.08
C ALA A 16 -9.01 4.09 -13.56
N ARG A 17 -10.08 4.25 -12.77
CA ARG A 17 -10.01 4.33 -11.30
C ARG A 17 -10.04 2.94 -10.64
N PHE A 18 -10.93 2.06 -11.10
CA PHE A 18 -11.17 0.77 -10.47
C PHE A 18 -10.10 -0.29 -10.79
N ALA A 19 -9.69 -0.42 -12.05
CA ALA A 19 -8.82 -1.53 -12.47
C ALA A 19 -7.45 -1.53 -11.76
N PRO A 20 -6.77 -0.37 -11.57
CA PRO A 20 -5.54 -0.30 -10.77
C PRO A 20 -5.72 -0.82 -9.34
N LEU A 21 -6.73 -0.34 -8.62
CA LEU A 21 -7.00 -0.79 -7.25
C LEU A 21 -7.31 -2.29 -7.22
N PHE A 22 -8.15 -2.77 -8.15
CA PHE A 22 -8.53 -4.18 -8.21
C PHE A 22 -7.33 -5.11 -8.43
N ILE A 23 -6.41 -4.77 -9.34
CA ILE A 23 -5.17 -5.52 -9.55
C ILE A 23 -4.31 -5.51 -8.28
N PHE A 24 -4.19 -4.36 -7.62
CA PHE A 24 -3.43 -4.21 -6.37
C PHE A 24 -4.00 -5.07 -5.23
N VAL A 25 -5.34 -5.13 -5.12
CA VAL A 25 -6.06 -5.97 -4.15
C VAL A 25 -5.84 -7.46 -4.43
N ILE A 26 -5.92 -7.90 -5.70
CA ILE A 26 -5.64 -9.29 -6.06
C ILE A 26 -4.23 -9.70 -5.63
N ILE A 27 -3.22 -8.88 -5.91
CA ILE A 27 -1.83 -9.18 -5.51
C ILE A 27 -1.71 -9.24 -3.99
N THR A 28 -2.39 -8.34 -3.28
CA THR A 28 -2.42 -8.33 -1.81
C THR A 28 -3.07 -9.61 -1.26
N PHE A 29 -4.19 -10.04 -1.82
CA PHE A 29 -4.91 -11.23 -1.42
C PHE A 29 -4.09 -12.50 -1.67
N VAL A 30 -3.60 -12.69 -2.90
CA VAL A 30 -2.72 -13.83 -3.26
C VAL A 30 -1.46 -13.81 -2.40
N GLY A 31 -0.92 -12.62 -2.12
CA GLY A 31 0.18 -12.40 -1.20
C GLY A 31 -0.09 -12.94 0.21
N GLY A 32 -1.30 -12.77 0.72
CA GLY A 32 -1.71 -13.30 2.02
C GLY A 32 -1.80 -14.82 2.07
N LEU A 33 -2.10 -15.49 0.94
CA LEU A 33 -2.31 -16.94 0.89
C LEU A 33 -1.01 -17.76 0.89
N MET A 34 0.10 -17.19 0.43
CA MET A 34 1.33 -17.96 0.16
C MET A 34 2.21 -18.22 1.41
N GLY A 35 1.95 -17.53 2.53
CA GLY A 35 2.66 -17.74 3.79
C GLY A 35 4.18 -17.46 3.77
N GLY A 36 4.85 -17.74 4.89
CA GLY A 36 6.31 -17.67 5.02
C GLY A 36 6.91 -16.30 4.66
N ASP A 37 7.96 -16.31 3.84
CA ASP A 37 8.67 -15.08 3.41
C ASP A 37 7.88 -14.27 2.38
N TRP A 38 6.78 -14.81 1.85
CA TRP A 38 5.98 -14.11 0.84
C TRP A 38 5.29 -12.87 1.40
N LYS A 39 5.13 -12.73 2.72
CA LYS A 39 4.70 -11.47 3.34
C LYS A 39 5.66 -10.30 3.08
N PHE A 40 6.93 -10.58 2.77
CA PHE A 40 7.93 -9.57 2.38
C PHE A 40 7.94 -9.40 0.86
N TRP A 41 8.12 -10.50 0.13
CA TRP A 41 8.26 -10.47 -1.33
C TRP A 41 6.96 -10.07 -2.04
N GLY A 42 5.81 -10.55 -1.56
CA GLY A 42 4.51 -10.14 -2.03
C GLY A 42 4.24 -8.65 -1.78
N TYR A 43 4.72 -8.10 -0.65
CA TYR A 43 4.67 -6.65 -0.41
C TYR A 43 5.54 -5.89 -1.43
N MET A 44 6.77 -6.35 -1.67
CA MET A 44 7.64 -5.72 -2.66
C MET A 44 7.04 -5.77 -4.07
N LEU A 45 6.49 -6.93 -4.47
CA LEU A 45 5.82 -7.11 -5.75
C LEU A 45 4.65 -6.14 -5.90
N LYS A 46 3.77 -6.02 -4.90
CA LYS A 46 2.63 -5.09 -5.00
C LYS A 46 3.09 -3.64 -5.07
N VAL A 47 4.20 -3.26 -4.44
CA VAL A 47 4.73 -1.89 -4.54
C VAL A 47 5.25 -1.60 -5.95
N VAL A 48 6.00 -2.52 -6.55
CA VAL A 48 6.50 -2.37 -7.93
C VAL A 48 5.34 -2.30 -8.92
N VAL A 49 4.39 -3.22 -8.81
CA VAL A 49 3.21 -3.22 -9.69
C VAL A 49 2.34 -1.99 -9.42
N GLY A 50 2.12 -1.62 -8.17
CA GLY A 50 1.36 -0.43 -7.78
C GLY A 50 1.99 0.86 -8.31
N ALA A 51 3.31 1.01 -8.26
CA ALA A 51 4.00 2.15 -8.84
C ALA A 51 3.79 2.24 -10.36
N TRP A 52 3.85 1.11 -11.07
CA TRP A 52 3.51 1.06 -12.48
C TRP A 52 2.04 1.44 -12.74
N LEU A 53 1.11 0.91 -11.94
CA LEU A 53 -0.32 1.22 -12.05
C LEU A 53 -0.62 2.70 -11.83
N VAL A 54 -0.05 3.32 -10.78
CA VAL A 54 -0.16 4.76 -10.53
C VAL A 54 0.42 5.56 -11.69
N TRP A 55 1.57 5.14 -12.22
CA TRP A 55 2.21 5.80 -13.36
C TRP A 55 1.34 5.78 -14.62
N GLU A 56 0.65 4.67 -14.87
CA GLU A 56 -0.28 4.53 -16.00
C GLU A 56 -1.58 5.31 -15.78
N MET A 57 -2.12 5.26 -14.57
CA MET A 57 -3.39 5.90 -14.20
C MET A 57 -3.29 7.43 -14.22
N ARG A 58 -2.13 8.01 -13.91
CA ARG A 58 -1.95 9.47 -13.75
C ARG A 58 -2.33 10.31 -14.97
N THR A 59 -2.31 9.74 -16.17
CA THR A 59 -2.70 10.47 -17.39
C THR A 59 -4.20 10.50 -17.62
N PHE A 60 -4.96 9.66 -16.89
CA PHE A 60 -6.40 9.48 -17.04
C PHE A 60 -7.19 10.04 -15.86
N VAL A 61 -6.55 10.28 -14.71
CA VAL A 61 -7.17 10.88 -13.52
C VAL A 61 -6.56 12.27 -13.29
N PRO A 62 -7.14 13.35 -13.87
CA PRO A 62 -6.59 14.70 -13.78
C PRO A 62 -6.58 15.27 -12.35
N GLU A 63 -7.41 14.74 -11.46
CA GLU A 63 -7.45 15.10 -10.03
C GLU A 63 -6.20 14.63 -9.28
N MET A 64 -5.45 13.66 -9.82
CA MET A 64 -4.27 13.07 -9.19
C MET A 64 -3.04 13.97 -9.35
N ARG A 65 -3.09 15.12 -8.68
CA ARG A 65 -2.06 16.16 -8.66
C ARG A 65 -1.59 16.43 -7.24
N TRP A 66 -0.33 16.85 -7.12
CA TRP A 66 0.21 17.29 -5.84
C TRP A 66 -0.39 18.64 -5.44
N ALA A 67 -1.18 18.64 -4.37
CA ALA A 67 -1.74 19.84 -3.76
C ALA A 67 -1.28 19.93 -2.31
N VAL A 68 -0.07 20.41 -2.10
CA VAL A 68 0.51 20.53 -0.76
C VAL A 68 -0.09 21.74 -0.05
N SER A 69 -0.66 21.52 1.14
CA SER A 69 -1.12 22.59 2.01
C SER A 69 -0.64 22.35 3.44
N TRP A 70 -0.46 23.44 4.20
CA TRP A 70 -0.07 23.35 5.60
C TRP A 70 -1.16 22.71 6.45
N GLU A 71 -2.42 22.97 6.12
CA GLU A 71 -3.59 22.36 6.72
C GLU A 71 -3.54 20.83 6.59
N ALA A 72 -3.15 20.30 5.42
CA ALA A 72 -3.00 18.85 5.23
C ALA A 72 -1.93 18.26 6.16
N VAL A 73 -0.82 18.96 6.37
CA VAL A 73 0.24 18.53 7.30
C VAL A 73 -0.28 18.49 8.73
N VAL A 74 -0.94 19.56 9.19
CA VAL A 74 -1.49 19.64 10.55
C VAL A 74 -2.54 18.55 10.79
N VAL A 75 -3.47 18.36 9.83
CA VAL A 75 -4.50 17.32 9.92
C VAL A 75 -3.86 15.93 9.91
N GLY A 76 -2.89 15.68 9.03
CA GLY A 76 -2.19 14.40 8.96
C GLY A 76 -1.45 14.05 10.25
N VAL A 77 -0.72 15.01 10.83
CA VAL A 77 -0.06 14.82 12.14
C VAL A 77 -1.07 14.63 13.26
N GLY A 78 -2.17 15.40 13.26
CA GLY A 78 -3.24 15.26 14.25
C GLY A 78 -3.88 13.87 14.23
N ILE A 79 -4.24 13.37 13.04
CA ILE A 79 -4.78 12.02 12.87
C ILE A 79 -3.76 10.97 13.30
N PHE A 80 -2.47 11.14 12.96
CA PHE A 80 -1.41 10.23 13.41
C PHE A 80 -1.32 10.15 14.94
N VAL A 81 -1.30 11.30 15.63
CA VAL A 81 -1.25 11.36 17.11
C VAL A 81 -2.47 10.68 17.72
N VAL A 82 -3.67 10.94 17.18
CA VAL A 82 -4.90 10.31 17.66
C VAL A 82 -4.85 8.80 17.41
N TRP A 83 -4.45 8.36 16.23
CA TRP A 83 -4.39 6.94 15.87
C TRP A 83 -3.40 6.16 16.74
N VAL A 84 -2.16 6.66 16.88
CA VAL A 84 -1.14 6.02 17.74
C VAL A 84 -1.52 6.10 19.22
N GLY A 85 -2.03 7.25 19.66
CA GLY A 85 -2.42 7.46 21.05
C GLY A 85 -3.60 6.59 21.47
N LEU A 86 -4.49 6.27 20.54
CA LEU A 86 -5.64 5.39 20.79
C LEU A 86 -5.32 3.90 20.67
N ASP A 87 -4.25 3.47 19.98
CA ASP A 87 -3.92 2.04 19.78
C ASP A 87 -3.93 1.21 21.10
N PRO A 88 -3.38 1.70 22.24
CA PRO A 88 -3.42 0.94 23.49
C PRO A 88 -4.83 0.78 24.10
N HIS A 89 -5.78 1.62 23.68
CA HIS A 89 -7.13 1.68 24.25
C HIS A 89 -8.15 0.83 23.48
N TYR A 90 -7.80 0.33 22.29
CA TYR A 90 -8.70 -0.51 21.49
C TYR A 90 -8.44 -2.01 21.71
N PRO A 91 -9.49 -2.82 21.88
CA PRO A 91 -9.34 -4.26 21.99
C PRO A 91 -8.84 -4.81 20.65
N LYS A 92 -7.63 -5.38 20.65
CA LYS A 92 -7.08 -6.07 19.48
C LYS A 92 -7.92 -7.30 19.18
N ILE A 93 -8.22 -7.56 17.91
CA ILE A 93 -8.97 -8.75 17.39
C ILE A 93 -8.17 -10.08 17.58
N SER A 94 -7.30 -10.13 18.58
CA SER A 94 -6.54 -11.30 19.03
C SER A 94 -7.39 -12.55 19.30
N LEU A 95 -8.72 -12.40 19.44
CA LEU A 95 -9.69 -13.49 19.57
C LEU A 95 -9.95 -14.25 18.25
N LEU A 96 -9.86 -13.58 17.09
CA LEU A 96 -10.05 -14.18 15.77
C LEU A 96 -8.73 -14.39 15.02
N PHE A 97 -7.75 -13.53 15.24
CA PHE A 97 -6.42 -13.60 14.62
C PHE A 97 -5.36 -13.38 15.69
N LYS A 98 -4.76 -14.47 16.19
CA LYS A 98 -3.70 -14.38 17.19
C LYS A 98 -2.38 -14.07 16.49
N ASP A 99 -1.75 -12.95 16.89
CA ASP A 99 -0.42 -12.61 16.41
C ASP A 99 0.58 -13.70 16.85
N THR A 100 1.05 -14.49 15.89
CA THR A 100 2.21 -15.38 16.06
C THR A 100 3.49 -14.62 15.68
N PRO A 101 4.66 -15.00 16.21
CA PRO A 101 5.94 -14.43 15.75
C PRO A 101 6.12 -14.48 14.23
N GLU A 102 5.54 -15.50 13.59
CA GLU A 102 5.53 -15.67 12.13
C GLU A 102 4.55 -14.74 11.41
N SER A 103 3.46 -14.34 12.05
CA SER A 103 2.51 -13.37 11.49
C SER A 103 3.02 -11.93 11.55
N ILE A 104 3.87 -11.62 12.53
CA ILE A 104 4.45 -10.28 12.69
C ILE A 104 5.34 -9.98 11.48
N TRP A 105 5.08 -8.85 10.83
CA TRP A 105 5.95 -8.36 9.78
C TRP A 105 7.15 -7.65 10.41
N ASN A 106 8.21 -8.41 10.71
CA ASN A 106 9.47 -7.87 11.24
C ASN A 106 10.64 -8.42 10.40
N PRO A 107 11.17 -7.63 9.44
CA PRO A 107 12.30 -8.05 8.62
C PRO A 107 13.58 -8.29 9.42
N PHE A 108 13.83 -7.54 10.51
CA PHE A 108 15.02 -7.76 11.36
C PHE A 108 14.95 -9.08 12.11
N ALA A 109 13.77 -9.46 12.61
CA ALA A 109 13.58 -10.77 13.26
C ALA A 109 13.78 -11.94 12.27
N ARG A 110 13.50 -11.72 10.97
CA ARG A 110 13.64 -12.77 9.94
C ARG A 110 15.04 -12.84 9.31
N PHE A 111 15.64 -11.69 9.01
CA PHE A 111 16.86 -11.57 8.20
C PHE A 111 18.08 -11.08 9.01
N GLY A 112 17.91 -10.73 10.28
CA GLY A 112 18.96 -10.23 11.19
C GLY A 112 18.93 -8.71 11.35
N GLU A 113 19.35 -8.23 12.54
CA GLU A 113 19.28 -6.81 12.94
C GLU A 113 20.15 -5.87 12.09
N THR A 114 21.30 -6.35 11.60
CA THR A 114 22.22 -5.58 10.75
C THR A 114 22.00 -5.82 9.25
N SER A 115 20.89 -6.47 8.88
CA SER A 115 20.62 -6.87 7.50
C SER A 115 20.26 -5.69 6.62
N ALA A 116 21.07 -5.45 5.58
CA ALA A 116 20.74 -4.48 4.54
C ALA A 116 19.41 -4.82 3.83
N LEU A 117 19.10 -6.12 3.66
CA LEU A 117 17.85 -6.56 3.06
C LEU A 117 16.64 -6.19 3.92
N ALA A 118 16.75 -6.29 5.25
CA ALA A 118 15.70 -5.87 6.17
C ALA A 118 15.37 -4.38 5.98
N TRP A 119 16.40 -3.54 5.87
CA TRP A 119 16.24 -2.11 5.58
C TRP A 119 15.59 -1.84 4.22
N VAL A 120 16.00 -2.53 3.17
CA VAL A 120 15.37 -2.39 1.84
C VAL A 120 13.88 -2.70 1.92
N LEU A 121 13.49 -3.79 2.58
CA LEU A 121 12.09 -4.17 2.74
C LEU A 121 11.29 -3.12 3.53
N ILE A 122 11.90 -2.52 4.58
CA ILE A 122 11.27 -1.44 5.36
C ILE A 122 11.07 -0.20 4.50
N VAL A 123 12.08 0.23 3.75
CA VAL A 123 11.99 1.39 2.86
C VAL A 123 10.93 1.18 1.79
N VAL A 124 10.90 -0.01 1.17
CA VAL A 124 9.86 -0.39 0.21
C VAL A 124 8.48 -0.34 0.85
N ARG A 125 8.35 -0.79 2.11
CA ARG A 125 7.08 -0.76 2.84
C ARG A 125 6.60 0.66 3.10
N ILE A 126 7.47 1.52 3.62
CA ILE A 126 7.17 2.93 3.88
C ILE A 126 6.80 3.64 2.58
N PHE A 127 7.61 3.48 1.52
CA PHE A 127 7.31 4.06 0.22
C PHE A 127 5.96 3.55 -0.33
N GLY A 128 5.69 2.26 -0.20
CA GLY A 128 4.43 1.64 -0.60
C GLY A 128 3.22 2.27 0.08
N MET A 129 3.21 2.31 1.41
CA MET A 129 2.07 2.83 2.18
C MET A 129 1.91 4.36 2.09
N THR A 130 2.99 5.10 1.80
CA THR A 130 2.96 6.57 1.77
C THR A 130 2.75 7.14 0.38
N ILE A 131 3.30 6.52 -0.66
CA ILE A 131 3.33 7.08 -2.03
C ILE A 131 2.50 6.27 -3.02
N ILE A 132 2.37 4.95 -2.82
CA ILE A 132 1.72 4.07 -3.81
C ILE A 132 0.27 3.78 -3.46
N VAL A 133 0.00 3.41 -2.21
CA VAL A 133 -1.36 3.04 -1.78
C VAL A 133 -2.33 4.23 -1.81
N PRO A 134 -1.98 5.42 -1.26
CA PRO A 134 -2.96 6.51 -1.18
C PRO A 134 -3.51 6.94 -2.54
N PRO A 135 -2.70 7.14 -3.60
CA PRO A 135 -3.25 7.47 -4.92
C PRO A 135 -4.14 6.36 -5.51
N LEU A 136 -3.96 5.09 -5.15
CA LEU A 136 -4.83 4.01 -5.63
C LEU A 136 -6.18 3.98 -4.91
N GLU A 137 -6.24 4.47 -3.66
CA GLU A 137 -7.45 4.49 -2.84
C GLU A 137 -8.20 5.84 -2.91
N GLU A 138 -7.50 6.94 -3.12
CA GLU A 138 -8.09 8.29 -3.07
C GLU A 138 -8.79 8.70 -4.38
N VAL A 139 -8.54 8.00 -5.49
CA VAL A 139 -9.15 8.31 -6.81
C VAL A 139 -10.68 8.14 -6.85
N PHE A 140 -11.27 7.64 -5.76
CA PHE A 140 -12.71 7.46 -5.59
C PHE A 140 -13.39 8.61 -4.82
N TYR A 141 -12.63 9.56 -4.27
CA TYR A 141 -13.12 10.73 -3.53
C TYR A 141 -12.89 12.03 -4.31
#